data_AF-A0A926IDN6-F1
#
_entry.id   AF-A0A926IDN6-F1
#
_cell.length_a   1.000
_cell.length_b   1.000
_cell.length_c   1.000
_cell.angle_alpha   90.00
_cell.angle_beta   90.00
_cell.angle_gamma   90.00
#
_symmetry.space_group_name_H-M   'P 1'
#
loop_
_entity.id
_entity.type
_entity.pdbx_description
1 polymer ?
#
loop_
_entity_poly.entity_id
_entity_poly.type
_entity_poly.pdbx_seq_one_letter_code
_entity_poly.pdbx_strand_id
1 'polypeptide(L)'
;MEKTITIQQAAAELLSEYRKPLKSKDLARMAQERKMVAPSMAKDPIQSLSQTLERNIRLDKGNKPRLIFVETETGRCIGIPEWYEEVKVEKKVVSEKVEVALSSDLLNKVKLYQSSFKIISMEETMIQLIKKGLSATAEELIDRLKLELDHL
;
A
#
# COMPACT_ATOMS: atom_id res chain seq x y z
N MET A 1 19.97 4.36 33.42
CA MET A 1 18.58 3.89 33.31
C MET A 1 18.42 3.28 31.93
N GLU A 2 18.39 1.94 31.82
CA GLU A 2 18.12 1.27 30.54
C GLU A 2 16.70 1.66 30.09
N LYS A 3 16.57 2.26 28.90
CA LYS A 3 15.28 2.66 28.34
C LYS A 3 14.52 1.39 27.95
N THR A 4 13.63 0.92 28.81
CA THR A 4 12.69 -0.15 28.47
C THR A 4 11.64 0.40 27.52
N ILE A 5 11.54 -0.17 26.33
CA ILE A 5 10.54 0.15 25.31
C ILE A 5 9.42 -0.89 25.32
N THR A 6 8.32 -0.59 24.64
CA THR A 6 7.22 -1.55 24.51
C THR A 6 7.61 -2.71 23.57
N ILE A 7 6.93 -3.86 23.69
CA ILE A 7 7.16 -5.00 22.78
C ILE A 7 6.92 -4.64 21.32
N GLN A 8 6.02 -3.68 21.05
CA GLN A 8 5.76 -3.17 19.72
C GLN A 8 6.96 -2.41 19.15
N GLN A 9 7.53 -1.50 19.94
CA GLN A 9 8.72 -0.73 19.57
C GLN A 9 9.93 -1.65 19.41
N ALA A 10 10.13 -2.60 20.33
CA ALA A 10 11.22 -3.56 20.25
C ALA A 10 11.11 -4.44 19.00
N ALA A 11 9.90 -4.89 18.65
CA ALA A 11 9.67 -5.63 17.42
C ALA A 11 10.00 -4.81 16.17
N ALA A 12 9.63 -3.52 16.13
CA ALA A 12 9.94 -2.64 15.01
C ALA A 12 11.46 -2.39 14.85
N GLU A 13 12.19 -2.20 15.96
CA GLU A 13 13.65 -2.05 15.95
C GLU A 13 14.34 -3.32 15.45
N LEU A 14 13.94 -4.49 15.97
CA LEU A 14 14.48 -5.78 15.53
C LEU A 14 14.20 -6.03 14.05
N LEU A 15 12.98 -5.77 13.58
CA LEU A 15 12.67 -5.92 12.15
C LEU A 15 13.51 -4.97 11.28
N SER A 16 13.74 -3.75 11.73
CA SER A 16 14.58 -2.77 11.02
C SER A 16 16.05 -3.19 10.93
N GLU A 17 16.58 -3.82 11.99
CA GLU A 17 17.95 -4.33 12.04
C GLU A 17 18.14 -5.55 11.13
N TYR A 18 17.24 -6.54 11.24
CA TYR A 18 17.38 -7.81 10.52
C TYR A 18 16.88 -7.75 9.06
N ARG A 19 16.13 -6.71 8.69
CA ARG A 19 15.59 -6.45 7.34
C ARG A 19 14.86 -7.65 6.71
N LYS A 20 14.18 -8.45 7.54
CA LYS A 20 13.41 -9.61 7.10
C LYS A 20 12.22 -9.84 8.04
N PRO A 21 11.12 -10.43 7.53
CA PRO A 21 10.00 -10.78 8.38
C PRO A 21 10.37 -11.88 9.37
N LEU A 22 9.87 -11.76 10.60
CA LEU A 22 10.19 -12.66 11.71
C LEU A 22 8.93 -13.13 12.43
N LYS A 23 8.97 -14.30 13.08
CA LYS A 23 7.84 -14.82 13.85
C LYS A 23 7.66 -14.04 15.15
N SER A 24 6.42 -13.93 15.61
CA SER A 24 6.04 -13.23 16.85
C SER A 24 6.79 -13.74 18.09
N LYS A 25 6.96 -15.07 18.20
CA LYS A 25 7.72 -15.70 19.29
C LYS A 25 9.21 -15.38 19.23
N ASP A 26 9.78 -15.33 18.03
CA ASP A 26 11.20 -15.01 17.85
C ASP A 26 11.50 -13.56 18.20
N LEU A 27 10.63 -12.64 17.79
CA LEU A 27 10.71 -11.22 18.17
C LEU A 27 10.59 -11.04 19.69
N ALA A 28 9.65 -11.75 20.34
CA ALA A 28 9.48 -11.71 21.79
C ALA A 28 10.72 -12.23 22.53
N ARG A 29 11.28 -13.35 22.07
CA ARG A 29 12.51 -13.93 22.63
C ARG A 29 13.70 -12.98 22.48
N MET A 30 13.95 -12.47 21.28
CA MET A 30 15.04 -11.53 21.01
C MET A 30 14.91 -10.23 21.83
N ALA A 31 13.69 -9.69 21.95
CA ALA A 31 13.44 -8.49 22.75
C ALA A 31 13.74 -8.72 24.24
N GLN A 32 13.47 -9.91 24.77
CA GLN A 32 13.76 -10.28 26.15
C GLN A 32 15.25 -10.57 26.37
N GLU A 33 15.90 -11.32 25.47
CA GLU A 33 17.34 -11.61 25.51
C GLU A 33 18.19 -10.33 25.48
N ARG A 34 17.77 -9.36 24.67
CA ARG A 34 18.43 -8.04 24.55
C ARG A 34 17.97 -7.02 25.59
N LYS A 35 17.12 -7.41 26.55
CA LYS A 35 16.56 -6.54 27.61
C LYS A 35 15.91 -5.24 27.09
N MET A 36 15.34 -5.29 25.88
CA MET A 36 14.70 -4.12 25.26
C MET A 36 13.36 -3.80 25.92
N VAL A 37 12.68 -4.83 26.42
CA VAL A 37 11.35 -4.72 27.04
C VAL A 37 11.44 -4.98 28.54
N ALA A 38 10.51 -4.39 29.29
CA ALA A 38 10.37 -4.68 30.71
C ALA A 38 10.13 -6.20 30.92
N PRO A 39 10.75 -6.80 31.96
CA PRO A 39 10.55 -8.22 32.25
C PRO A 39 9.07 -8.49 32.54
N SER A 40 8.49 -9.47 31.83
CA SER A 40 7.12 -9.89 32.07
C SER A 40 7.05 -10.79 33.31
N MET A 41 6.07 -10.53 34.18
CA MET A 41 5.77 -11.33 35.37
C MET A 41 4.92 -12.58 35.05
N ALA A 42 4.62 -12.82 33.78
CA ALA A 42 3.83 -13.97 33.35
C ALA A 42 4.60 -15.28 33.52
N LYS A 43 3.86 -16.40 33.66
CA LYS A 43 4.42 -17.76 33.75
C LYS A 43 5.26 -18.13 32.52
N ASP A 44 4.83 -17.68 31.34
CA ASP A 44 5.60 -17.73 30.09
C ASP A 44 5.70 -16.29 29.51
N PRO A 45 6.80 -15.58 29.79
CA PRO A 45 7.06 -14.24 29.29
C PRO A 45 7.03 -14.13 27.76
N ILE A 46 7.62 -15.10 27.06
CA ILE A 46 7.74 -15.09 25.59
C ILE A 46 6.37 -15.27 24.96
N GLN A 47 5.57 -16.21 25.46
CA GLN A 47 4.21 -16.42 24.98
C GLN A 47 3.33 -15.18 25.25
N SER A 48 3.41 -14.59 26.44
CA SER A 48 2.65 -13.40 26.80
C SER A 48 2.99 -12.20 25.89
N LEU A 49 4.28 -11.94 25.67
CA LEU A 49 4.75 -10.85 24.83
C LEU A 49 4.38 -11.05 23.35
N SER A 50 4.57 -12.26 22.82
CA SER A 50 4.21 -12.58 21.43
C SER A 50 2.70 -12.47 21.18
N GLN A 51 1.85 -12.94 22.10
CA GLN A 51 0.40 -12.76 22.02
C GLN A 51 -0.02 -11.29 22.10
N THR A 52 0.65 -10.50 22.94
CA THR A 52 0.39 -9.06 23.05
C THR A 52 0.71 -8.35 21.74
N LEU A 53 1.87 -8.64 21.15
CA LEU A 53 2.28 -8.12 19.84
C LEU A 53 1.27 -8.49 18.74
N GLU A 54 0.87 -9.76 18.66
CA GLU A 54 -0.12 -10.20 17.68
C GLU A 54 -1.49 -9.55 17.88
N ARG A 55 -1.92 -9.38 19.13
CA ARG A 55 -3.19 -8.71 19.45
C ARG A 55 -3.16 -7.26 19.02
N ASN A 56 -2.04 -6.57 19.27
CA ASN A 56 -1.88 -5.17 18.89
C ASN A 56 -2.00 -5.00 17.37
N ILE A 57 -1.35 -5.86 16.59
CA ILE A 57 -1.43 -5.85 15.12
C ILE A 57 -2.86 -6.18 14.65
N ARG A 58 -3.48 -7.23 15.18
CA ARG A 58 -4.82 -7.69 14.75
C ARG A 58 -5.92 -6.68 15.03
N LEU A 59 -5.86 -6.02 16.18
CA LEU A 59 -6.88 -5.05 16.61
C LEU A 59 -6.52 -3.60 16.26
N ASP A 60 -5.34 -3.38 15.68
CA ASP A 60 -4.72 -2.07 15.47
C ASP A 60 -4.71 -1.17 16.72
N LYS A 61 -4.71 -1.79 17.90
CA LYS A 61 -4.72 -1.12 19.21
C LYS A 61 -3.37 -1.32 19.88
N GLY A 62 -2.58 -0.25 19.99
CA GLY A 62 -1.19 -0.34 20.47
C GLY A 62 -0.18 -0.74 19.39
N ASN A 63 -0.61 -0.78 18.12
CA ASN A 63 0.23 -1.03 16.95
C ASN A 63 1.02 0.23 16.54
N LYS A 64 1.84 0.76 17.45
CA LYS A 64 2.69 1.94 17.22
C LYS A 64 4.12 1.65 17.67
N PRO A 65 5.11 1.50 16.76
CA PRO A 65 5.03 1.61 15.30
C PRO A 65 4.12 0.56 14.64
N ARG A 66 3.58 0.87 13.45
CA ARG A 66 2.66 -0.01 12.71
C ARG A 66 3.43 -1.20 12.17
N LEU A 67 2.98 -2.41 12.51
CA LEU A 67 3.46 -3.67 11.95
C LEU A 67 2.30 -4.42 11.31
N ILE A 68 2.61 -5.31 10.37
CA ILE A 68 1.64 -6.10 9.64
C ILE A 68 1.96 -7.59 9.70
N PHE A 69 0.95 -8.43 9.50
CA PHE A 69 1.16 -9.85 9.24
C PHE A 69 1.49 -10.06 7.77
N VAL A 70 2.47 -10.92 7.51
CA VAL A 70 2.88 -11.31 6.16
C VAL A 70 2.99 -12.83 6.07
N GLU A 71 2.55 -13.38 4.95
CA GLU A 71 2.69 -14.81 4.68
C GLU A 71 4.06 -15.09 4.05
N THR A 72 4.77 -16.06 4.62
CA THR A 72 6.06 -16.55 4.12
C THR A 72 5.97 -18.06 3.94
N GLU A 73 6.91 -18.66 3.23
CA GLU A 73 7.01 -20.12 3.08
C GLU A 73 7.04 -20.87 4.43
N THR A 74 7.51 -20.22 5.49
CA THR A 74 7.61 -20.79 6.85
C THR A 74 6.38 -20.51 7.73
N GLY A 75 5.33 -19.93 7.14
CA GLY A 75 4.09 -19.52 7.77
C GLY A 75 3.97 -18.01 8.00
N ARG A 76 2.98 -17.62 8.83
CA ARG A 76 2.68 -16.22 9.14
C ARG A 76 3.79 -15.59 9.98
N CYS A 77 4.38 -14.52 9.46
CA CYS A 77 5.39 -13.70 10.13
C CYS A 77 4.88 -12.27 10.34
N ILE A 78 5.68 -11.46 11.02
CA ILE A 78 5.45 -10.02 11.21
C ILE A 78 6.50 -9.27 10.39
N GLY A 79 6.04 -8.25 9.67
CA GLY A 79 6.86 -7.39 8.85
C GLY A 79 6.55 -5.91 9.04
N ILE A 80 7.45 -5.09 8.53
CA ILE A 80 7.29 -3.64 8.43
C ILE A 80 6.46 -3.35 7.17
N PRO A 81 5.36 -2.59 7.26
CA PRO A 81 4.48 -2.35 6.11
C PRO A 81 5.22 -1.75 4.91
N GLU A 82 6.21 -0.88 5.13
CA GLU A 82 7.03 -0.25 4.09
C GLU A 82 7.80 -1.24 3.20
N TRP A 83 7.96 -2.51 3.61
CA TRP A 83 8.57 -3.55 2.76
C TRP A 83 7.62 -4.16 1.73
N TYR A 84 6.31 -4.02 1.93
CA TYR A 84 5.26 -4.74 1.20
C TYR A 84 4.17 -3.83 0.64
N GLU A 85 3.93 -2.71 1.31
CA GLU A 85 3.25 -1.60 0.69
C GLU A 85 4.17 -1.17 -0.44
N GLU A 86 3.80 -1.52 -1.68
CA GLU A 86 4.16 -0.70 -2.82
C GLU A 86 3.93 0.72 -2.34
N VAL A 87 5.01 1.48 -2.19
CA VAL A 87 4.92 2.92 -1.99
C VAL A 87 3.87 3.30 -3.01
N LYS A 88 2.69 3.75 -2.55
CA LYS A 88 1.82 4.55 -3.40
C LYS A 88 2.67 5.77 -3.64
N VAL A 89 3.57 5.64 -4.62
CA VAL A 89 4.13 6.75 -5.32
C VAL A 89 2.85 7.30 -5.91
N GLU A 90 2.24 8.24 -5.20
CA GLU A 90 1.60 9.35 -5.86
C GLU A 90 2.68 9.83 -6.81
N LYS A 91 2.72 9.23 -8.02
CA LYS A 91 3.31 9.87 -9.17
C LYS A 91 2.64 11.22 -9.09
N LYS A 92 3.39 12.27 -8.76
CA LYS A 92 2.97 13.62 -9.09
C LYS A 92 2.70 13.54 -10.57
N VAL A 93 1.45 13.28 -10.94
CA VAL A 93 1.00 13.36 -12.31
C VAL A 93 1.23 14.81 -12.60
N VAL A 94 2.28 15.09 -13.37
CA VAL A 94 2.49 16.42 -13.93
C VAL A 94 1.23 16.64 -14.76
N SER A 95 0.29 17.38 -14.19
CA SER A 95 -0.98 17.68 -14.80
C SER A 95 -0.81 18.99 -15.53
N GLU A 96 -0.92 18.94 -16.85
CA GLU A 96 -1.01 20.12 -17.67
C GLU A 96 -2.46 20.52 -17.83
N LYS A 97 -2.74 21.82 -17.78
CA LYS A 97 -4.09 22.34 -17.99
C LYS A 97 -4.37 22.39 -19.49
N VAL A 98 -5.39 21.69 -19.94
CA VAL A 98 -5.87 21.70 -21.32
C VAL A 98 -7.26 22.35 -21.35
N GLU A 99 -7.42 23.38 -22.19
CA GLU A 99 -8.71 24.02 -22.44
C GLU A 99 -9.15 23.73 -23.88
N VAL A 100 -10.36 23.20 -24.06
CA VAL A 100 -10.93 22.86 -25.36
C VAL A 100 -12.37 23.37 -25.43
N ALA A 101 -12.71 24.05 -26.52
CA ALA A 101 -14.09 24.41 -26.81
C ALA A 101 -14.85 23.17 -27.31
N LEU A 102 -15.90 22.76 -26.60
CA LEU A 102 -16.78 21.66 -26.99
C LEU A 102 -18.11 22.20 -27.50
N SER A 103 -18.70 21.51 -28.49
CA SER A 103 -20.07 21.80 -28.90
C SER A 103 -21.05 21.49 -27.76
N SER A 104 -22.15 22.21 -27.71
CA SER A 104 -23.21 22.01 -26.70
C SER A 104 -23.79 20.59 -26.75
N ASP A 105 -23.93 20.03 -27.94
CA ASP A 105 -24.38 18.64 -28.15
C ASP A 105 -23.42 17.63 -27.48
N LEU A 106 -22.12 17.77 -27.71
CA LEU A 106 -21.13 16.87 -27.12
C LEU A 106 -21.09 17.01 -25.59
N LEU A 107 -21.16 18.24 -25.09
CA LEU A 107 -21.21 18.50 -23.65
C LEU A 107 -22.43 17.84 -22.98
N ASN A 108 -23.59 17.87 -23.64
CA ASN A 108 -24.80 17.22 -23.14
C ASN A 108 -24.65 15.70 -23.10
N LYS A 109 -24.03 15.08 -24.13
CA LYS A 109 -23.71 13.65 -24.13
C LYS A 109 -22.79 13.27 -22.97
N VAL A 110 -21.77 14.07 -22.68
CA VAL A 110 -20.88 13.83 -21.53
C VAL A 110 -21.64 13.91 -20.21
N LYS A 111 -22.53 14.89 -20.03
CA LYS A 111 -23.38 14.99 -18.82
C LYS A 111 -24.30 13.78 -18.66
N LEU A 112 -24.92 13.30 -19.74
CA LEU A 112 -25.75 12.09 -19.72
C LEU A 112 -24.94 10.86 -19.31
N TYR A 113 -23.71 10.74 -19.82
CA TYR A 113 -22.79 9.69 -19.43
C TYR A 113 -22.45 9.80 -17.93
N GLN A 114 -22.09 10.99 -17.44
CA GLN A 114 -21.81 11.23 -16.02
C GLN A 114 -22.97 10.76 -15.14
N SER A 115 -24.20 11.18 -15.47
CA SER A 115 -25.41 10.80 -14.71
C SER A 115 -25.68 9.30 -14.75
N SER A 116 -25.53 8.66 -15.91
CA SER A 116 -25.77 7.22 -16.09
C SER A 116 -24.83 6.37 -15.25
N PHE A 117 -23.55 6.77 -15.18
CA PHE A 117 -22.51 6.04 -14.44
C PHE A 117 -22.29 6.55 -13.01
N LYS A 118 -23.08 7.55 -12.56
CA LYS A 118 -22.99 8.18 -11.23
C LYS A 118 -21.58 8.68 -10.91
N ILE A 119 -20.90 9.25 -11.90
CA ILE A 119 -19.53 9.78 -11.73
C ILE A 119 -19.59 11.14 -11.04
N ILE A 120 -18.70 11.34 -10.07
CA ILE A 120 -18.76 12.43 -9.10
C ILE A 120 -18.47 13.78 -9.77
N SER A 121 -17.53 13.82 -10.72
CA SER A 121 -17.11 15.08 -11.36
C SER A 121 -17.09 15.01 -12.88
N MET A 122 -17.24 16.19 -13.50
CA MET A 122 -17.10 16.36 -14.95
C MET A 122 -15.67 16.04 -15.40
N GLU A 123 -14.66 16.43 -14.60
CA GLU A 123 -13.25 16.13 -14.87
C GLU A 123 -12.99 14.63 -14.91
N GLU A 124 -13.46 13.90 -13.91
CA GLU A 124 -13.32 12.44 -13.84
C GLU A 124 -14.04 11.77 -15.02
N THR A 125 -15.21 12.29 -15.39
CA THR A 125 -15.96 11.81 -16.56
C THR A 125 -15.15 12.01 -17.85
N MET A 126 -14.57 13.19 -18.04
CA MET A 126 -13.72 13.50 -19.20
C MET A 126 -12.48 12.59 -19.24
N ILE A 127 -11.81 12.39 -18.10
CA ILE A 127 -10.65 11.49 -18.01
C ILE A 127 -11.02 10.06 -18.41
N GLN A 128 -12.15 9.54 -17.92
CA GLN A 128 -12.59 8.20 -18.28
C GLN A 128 -12.92 8.06 -19.77
N LEU A 129 -13.62 9.04 -20.35
CA LEU A 129 -13.97 9.04 -21.77
C LEU A 129 -12.72 9.15 -22.65
N ILE A 130 -11.75 10.00 -22.28
CA ILE A 130 -10.47 10.12 -22.99
C ILE A 130 -9.71 8.79 -22.92
N LYS A 131 -9.60 8.16 -21.75
CA LYS A 131 -8.96 6.85 -21.61
C LYS A 131 -9.62 5.79 -22.49
N LYS A 132 -10.95 5.70 -22.47
CA LYS A 132 -11.70 4.76 -23.32
C LYS A 132 -11.48 5.03 -24.81
N GLY A 133 -11.50 6.30 -25.22
CA GLY A 133 -11.23 6.71 -26.60
C GLY A 133 -9.83 6.31 -27.05
N LEU A 134 -8.80 6.62 -26.25
CA LEU A 134 -7.41 6.26 -26.53
C LEU A 134 -7.19 4.74 -26.56
N SER A 135 -7.84 3.98 -25.68
CA SER A 135 -7.78 2.52 -25.73
C SER A 135 -8.46 1.96 -26.98
N ALA A 136 -9.58 2.54 -27.40
CA ALA A 136 -10.29 2.11 -28.61
C ALA A 136 -9.49 2.41 -29.89
N THR A 137 -8.68 3.47 -29.90
CA THR A 137 -7.83 3.82 -31.04
C THR A 137 -6.42 3.24 -30.97
N ALA A 138 -6.08 2.51 -29.90
CA ALA A 138 -4.73 1.99 -29.70
C ALA A 138 -4.34 0.95 -30.76
N GLU A 139 -5.25 0.05 -31.13
CA GLU A 139 -4.99 -0.97 -32.16
C GLU A 139 -4.77 -0.32 -33.54
N GLU A 140 -5.59 0.66 -33.91
CA GLU A 140 -5.43 1.41 -35.15
C GLU A 140 -4.10 2.17 -35.19
N LEU A 141 -3.67 2.75 -34.06
CA LEU A 141 -2.38 3.42 -33.95
C LEU A 141 -1.22 2.43 -34.15
N ILE A 142 -1.30 1.25 -33.54
CA ILE A 142 -0.29 0.19 -33.68
C ILE A 142 -0.19 -0.25 -35.15
N ASP A 143 -1.31 -0.45 -35.82
CA ASP A 143 -1.32 -0.91 -37.20
C ASP A 143 -0.80 0.16 -38.16
N ARG A 144 -1.11 1.45 -37.93
CA ARG A 144 -0.48 2.55 -38.68
C ARG A 144 1.03 2.63 -38.46
N LEU A 145 1.49 2.49 -37.22
CA LEU A 145 2.92 2.51 -36.89
C LEU A 145 3.68 1.36 -37.55
N LYS A 146 3.09 0.17 -37.65
CA LYS A 146 3.69 -0.96 -38.39
C LYS A 146 3.84 -0.66 -39.88
N LEU A 147 2.80 -0.07 -40.50
CA LEU A 147 2.86 0.32 -41.91
C LEU A 147 3.96 1.36 -42.18
N GLU A 148 4.16 2.32 -41.28
CA GLU A 148 5.23 3.30 -41.40
C GLU A 148 6.63 2.68 -41.20
N LEU A 149 6.76 1.66 -40.34
CA LEU A 149 8.00 0.90 -40.12
C LEU A 149 8.36 0.00 -41.30
N ASP A 150 7.38 -0.59 -41.99
CA ASP A 150 7.60 -1.41 -43.19
C ASP A 150 8.00 -0.57 -44.43
N HIS A 151 7.85 0.76 -44.35
CA HIS A 151 8.26 1.71 -45.39
C HIS A 151 9.60 2.42 -45.08
N LEU A 152 10.33 1.99 -44.05
CA LEU A 152 11.69 2.42 -43.68
C LEU A 152 12.73 1.36 -44.06
#